data_AF-A0A924UVW3-F1
#
_entry.id   AF-A0A924UVW3-F1
#
_cell.length_a   1.000
_cell.length_b   1.000
_cell.length_c   1.000
_cell.angle_alpha   90.00
_cell.angle_beta   90.00
_cell.angle_gamma   90.00
#
_symmetry.space_group_name_H-M   'P 1'
#
loop_
_entity.id
_entity.type
_entity.pdbx_description
1 polymer ?
#
loop_
_entity_poly.entity_id
_entity_poly.type
_entity_poly.pdbx_seq_one_letter_code
_entity_poly.pdbx_strand_id
1 'polypeptide(L)'
;MQKEIYFFDEIENRLVSEAYQYIMGALYYDVVDPLTESKSDGFVKSKLYAAMHNYFYDDISIQPNNFIHKYLSTSLIQSKTYLPSARAKIIQDAIWAHLWGQFEPDHEITLKELEVINTLIGSYDKHFPLYVELLNTLNTDFKAGLLGTPAPQIILTPDKPEALPIKYEAYNLFLKQFEYNYPYKTTALSFKYDTKTYLDYLKTEILENIITLNQDSRKPYLNRLKNELHNNKQYANTTQDTINQWLEKYNIESEEEIKLGRKNNELFSILTADVPPFDDEYDENFNKDTRNIQTDFYSFYYGFYLDAAIDFINDQIKEHSPTPLAPTAMKQLPPLPLPPKLKTNLTVPQLSYLFKMLMDIKPPIFDIKSNKELYQFIEANFTTKGKVDAGPTVAKLNNLYSDVDKSTGIFWAEKLNKMLQDARKI
;
A
#
# COMPACT_ATOMS: atom_id res chain seq x y z
N MET A 1 -29.95 7.83 0.91
CA MET A 1 -29.36 9.06 1.49
C MET A 1 -27.99 8.68 2.02
N GLN A 2 -26.90 9.11 1.39
CA GLN A 2 -25.56 8.90 1.95
C GLN A 2 -25.49 9.68 3.26
N LYS A 3 -25.20 9.00 4.38
CA LYS A 3 -24.98 9.64 5.67
C LYS A 3 -23.72 10.48 5.54
N GLU A 4 -23.83 11.80 5.71
CA GLU A 4 -22.65 12.67 5.79
C GLU A 4 -21.83 12.20 7.01
N ILE A 5 -20.59 11.78 6.77
CA ILE A 5 -19.64 11.37 7.80
C ILE A 5 -18.93 12.62 8.29
N TYR A 6 -18.91 12.83 9.60
CA TYR A 6 -18.28 13.95 10.26
C TYR A 6 -17.03 13.51 11.03
N PHE A 7 -16.26 14.46 11.54
CA PHE A 7 -14.92 14.23 12.10
C PHE A 7 -14.84 13.10 13.13
N PHE A 8 -15.79 13.04 14.08
CA PHE A 8 -15.78 11.99 15.10
C PHE A 8 -16.32 10.65 14.59
N ASP A 9 -17.23 10.66 13.61
CA ASP A 9 -17.69 9.43 12.96
C ASP A 9 -16.53 8.78 12.17
N GLU A 10 -15.65 9.59 11.55
CA GLU A 10 -14.45 9.09 10.86
C GLU A 10 -13.40 8.51 11.82
N ILE A 11 -13.21 9.13 13.00
CA ILE A 11 -12.35 8.57 14.06
C ILE A 11 -12.86 7.20 14.49
N GLU A 12 -14.17 7.10 14.74
CA GLU A 12 -14.81 5.84 15.16
C GLU A 12 -14.68 4.77 14.07
N ASN A 13 -14.84 5.11 12.79
CA ASN A 13 -14.63 4.16 11.69
C ASN A 13 -13.19 3.63 11.63
N ARG A 14 -12.18 4.47 11.89
CA ARG A 14 -10.77 4.05 11.90
C ARG A 14 -10.43 3.20 13.13
N LEU A 15 -11.05 3.49 14.27
CA LEU A 15 -10.98 2.63 15.47
C LEU A 15 -11.59 1.25 15.19
N VAL A 16 -12.69 1.19 14.43
CA VAL A 16 -13.30 -0.08 14.00
C VAL A 16 -12.33 -0.91 13.17
N SER A 17 -11.67 -0.30 12.19
CA SER A 17 -10.67 -0.97 11.37
C SER A 17 -9.47 -1.47 12.18
N GLU A 18 -8.99 -0.72 13.17
CA GLU A 18 -7.89 -1.15 14.03
C GLU A 18 -8.30 -2.33 14.93
N ALA A 19 -9.50 -2.27 15.53
CA ALA A 19 -10.03 -3.36 16.34
C ALA A 19 -10.13 -4.67 15.54
N TYR A 20 -10.54 -4.57 14.27
CA TYR A 20 -10.60 -5.70 13.36
C TYR A 20 -9.23 -6.38 13.18
N GLN A 21 -8.16 -5.60 12.96
CA GLN A 21 -6.81 -6.15 12.77
C GLN A 21 -6.35 -6.97 13.97
N TYR A 22 -6.59 -6.48 15.19
CA TYR A 22 -6.19 -7.18 16.41
C TYR A 22 -7.03 -8.44 16.68
N ILE A 23 -8.36 -8.35 16.48
CA ILE A 23 -9.26 -9.48 16.74
C ILE A 23 -9.04 -10.60 15.73
N MET A 24 -9.00 -10.29 14.43
CA MET A 24 -8.75 -11.29 13.39
C MET A 24 -7.32 -11.81 13.42
N GLY A 25 -6.35 -10.95 13.76
CA GLY A 25 -4.96 -11.33 14.03
C GLY A 25 -4.83 -12.41 15.10
N ALA A 26 -5.55 -12.24 16.21
CA ALA A 26 -5.54 -13.18 17.33
C ALA A 26 -6.29 -14.48 17.03
N LEU A 27 -7.38 -14.43 16.26
CA LEU A 27 -8.21 -15.61 15.95
C LEU A 27 -7.59 -16.54 14.90
N TYR A 28 -6.99 -15.99 13.84
CA TYR A 28 -6.61 -16.78 12.67
C TYR A 28 -5.11 -17.02 12.49
N TYR A 29 -4.26 -16.23 13.15
CA TYR A 29 -2.83 -16.19 12.81
C TYR A 29 -1.89 -16.60 13.94
N ASP A 30 -2.43 -16.99 15.10
CA ASP A 30 -1.64 -17.30 16.31
C ASP A 30 -0.62 -16.18 16.63
N VAL A 31 -0.95 -14.94 16.25
CA VAL A 31 -0.12 -13.75 16.49
C VAL A 31 -0.38 -13.35 17.94
N VAL A 32 0.47 -13.86 18.82
CA VAL A 32 0.42 -13.68 20.28
C VAL A 32 0.90 -12.29 20.73
N ASP A 33 0.70 -11.24 19.93
CA ASP A 33 1.10 -9.90 20.33
C ASP A 33 -0.13 -9.11 20.81
N PRO A 34 -0.55 -9.29 22.09
CA PRO A 34 -1.78 -8.71 22.58
C PRO A 34 -1.76 -7.19 22.47
N LEU A 35 -2.94 -6.62 22.24
CA LEU A 35 -3.14 -5.19 22.35
C LEU A 35 -2.96 -4.78 23.82
N THR A 36 -1.88 -4.08 24.11
CA THR A 36 -1.63 -3.48 25.43
C THR A 36 -2.11 -2.04 25.46
N GLU A 37 -2.40 -1.50 26.65
CA GLU A 37 -2.78 -0.09 26.82
C GLU A 37 -1.74 0.86 26.19
N SER A 38 -0.45 0.56 26.32
CA SER A 38 0.63 1.36 25.73
C SER A 38 0.57 1.41 24.19
N LYS A 39 0.29 0.27 23.55
CA LYS A 39 0.14 0.20 22.09
C LYS A 39 -1.11 0.92 21.61
N SER A 40 -2.22 0.72 22.33
CA SER A 40 -3.49 1.39 22.08
C SER A 40 -3.34 2.92 22.21
N ASP A 41 -2.72 3.40 23.29
CA ASP A 41 -2.41 4.81 23.50
C ASP A 41 -1.49 5.36 22.40
N GLY A 42 -0.47 4.60 22.00
CA GLY A 42 0.46 4.97 20.93
C GLY A 42 -0.25 5.11 19.58
N PHE A 43 -1.13 4.17 19.25
CA PHE A 43 -1.97 4.23 18.06
C PHE A 43 -2.87 5.47 18.08
N VAL A 44 -3.61 5.67 19.17
CA VAL A 44 -4.58 6.78 19.29
C VAL A 44 -3.87 8.14 19.29
N LYS A 45 -2.74 8.32 19.97
CA LYS A 45 -2.06 9.63 20.01
C LYS A 45 -1.31 9.99 18.75
N SER A 46 -0.84 9.00 18.01
CA SER A 46 0.10 9.21 16.91
C SER A 46 -0.52 8.84 15.58
N LYS A 47 -0.73 7.54 15.32
CA LYS A 47 -1.18 7.04 14.02
C LYS A 47 -2.57 7.56 13.67
N LEU A 48 -3.54 7.42 14.58
CA LEU A 48 -4.90 7.85 14.36
C LEU A 48 -5.02 9.38 14.30
N TYR A 49 -4.30 10.09 15.17
CA TYR A 49 -4.24 11.55 15.15
C TYR A 49 -3.69 12.10 13.82
N ALA A 50 -2.57 11.56 13.35
CA ALA A 50 -1.97 11.94 12.07
C ALA A 50 -2.89 11.61 10.89
N ALA A 51 -3.55 10.45 10.92
CA ALA A 51 -4.53 10.08 9.91
C ALA A 51 -5.70 11.07 9.84
N MET A 52 -6.22 11.51 10.99
CA MET A 52 -7.29 12.52 11.04
C MET A 52 -6.85 13.89 10.56
N HIS A 53 -5.64 14.31 10.93
CA HIS A 53 -5.07 15.55 10.46
C HIS A 53 -4.95 15.54 8.93
N ASN A 54 -4.38 14.48 8.36
CA ASN A 54 -4.19 14.34 6.91
C ASN A 54 -5.54 14.24 6.18
N TYR A 55 -6.47 13.42 6.67
CA TYR A 55 -7.83 13.31 6.12
C TYR A 55 -8.51 14.68 5.97
N PHE A 56 -8.36 15.56 6.97
CA PHE A 56 -8.93 16.90 6.86
C PHE A 56 -8.30 17.71 5.72
N TYR A 57 -6.97 17.73 5.61
CA TYR A 57 -6.30 18.53 4.58
C TYR A 57 -6.49 17.94 3.18
N ASP A 58 -6.43 16.63 3.05
CA ASP A 58 -6.50 15.93 1.76
C ASP A 58 -7.93 15.92 1.21
N ASP A 59 -8.93 15.66 2.05
CA ASP A 59 -10.31 15.43 1.58
C ASP A 59 -11.28 16.57 1.92
N ILE A 60 -11.13 17.23 3.07
CA ILE A 60 -12.07 18.25 3.54
C ILE A 60 -11.65 19.65 3.11
N SER A 61 -10.37 20.01 3.22
CA SER A 61 -9.89 21.38 3.00
C SER A 61 -10.00 21.85 1.55
N ILE A 62 -10.12 20.91 0.61
CA ILE A 62 -10.30 21.15 -0.82
C ILE A 62 -11.78 21.35 -1.22
N GLN A 63 -12.71 21.12 -0.29
CA GLN A 63 -14.14 21.23 -0.55
C GLN A 63 -14.60 22.70 -0.58
N PRO A 64 -15.79 22.99 -1.13
CA PRO A 64 -16.38 24.33 -1.07
C PRO A 64 -16.50 24.88 0.37
N ASN A 65 -16.23 26.16 0.58
CA ASN A 65 -16.22 26.80 1.91
C ASN A 65 -17.50 26.57 2.74
N ASN A 66 -18.66 26.52 2.08
CA ASN A 66 -19.94 26.23 2.75
C ASN A 66 -19.97 24.79 3.32
N PHE A 67 -19.37 23.83 2.62
CA PHE A 67 -19.20 22.47 3.10
C PHE A 67 -18.23 22.42 4.28
N ILE A 68 -17.04 23.02 4.15
CA ILE A 68 -16.03 23.05 5.22
C ILE A 68 -16.61 23.67 6.50
N HIS A 69 -17.33 24.78 6.36
CA HIS A 69 -18.01 25.43 7.48
C HIS A 69 -19.03 24.50 8.15
N LYS A 70 -19.88 23.83 7.37
CA LYS A 70 -20.88 22.88 7.88
C LYS A 70 -20.21 21.68 8.57
N TYR A 71 -19.16 21.12 7.99
CA TYR A 71 -18.40 20.00 8.54
C TYR A 71 -17.82 20.37 9.92
N LEU A 72 -17.03 21.44 9.98
CA LEU A 72 -16.36 21.88 11.21
C LEU A 72 -17.36 22.30 12.30
N SER A 73 -18.39 23.05 11.95
CA SER A 73 -19.41 23.49 12.92
C SER A 73 -20.20 22.31 13.50
N THR A 74 -20.59 21.35 12.66
CA THR A 74 -21.30 20.15 13.12
C THR A 74 -20.41 19.28 13.99
N SER A 75 -19.15 19.06 13.60
CA SER A 75 -18.19 18.30 14.39
C SER A 75 -17.89 18.96 15.74
N LEU A 76 -17.81 20.30 15.81
CA LEU A 76 -17.62 21.00 17.09
C LEU A 76 -18.85 20.93 18.01
N ILE A 77 -20.04 20.75 17.45
CA ILE A 77 -21.24 20.44 18.25
C ILE A 77 -21.16 19.00 18.73
N GLN A 78 -20.75 18.06 17.87
CA GLN A 78 -20.55 16.66 18.22
C GLN A 78 -19.55 16.52 19.37
N SER A 79 -18.46 17.29 19.41
CA SER A 79 -17.43 17.16 20.47
C SER A 79 -17.97 17.30 21.91
N LYS A 80 -19.13 17.93 22.09
CA LYS A 80 -19.80 18.09 23.39
C LYS A 80 -20.68 16.90 23.78
N THR A 81 -21.07 16.08 22.80
CA THR A 81 -22.04 14.99 22.94
C THR A 81 -21.46 13.62 22.57
N TYR A 82 -20.31 13.58 21.90
CA TYR A 82 -19.62 12.39 21.39
C TYR A 82 -18.46 11.97 22.30
N LEU A 83 -18.60 12.10 23.61
CA LEU A 83 -17.63 11.51 24.54
C LEU A 83 -17.53 9.99 24.25
N PRO A 84 -16.33 9.43 24.02
CA PRO A 84 -16.19 8.04 23.61
C PRO A 84 -16.81 7.05 24.61
N SER A 85 -16.64 7.30 25.90
CA SER A 85 -17.30 6.56 26.98
C SER A 85 -18.83 6.54 26.87
N ALA A 86 -19.47 7.66 26.50
CA ALA A 86 -20.92 7.74 26.29
C ALA A 86 -21.37 7.02 25.00
N ARG A 87 -20.44 6.79 24.06
CA ARG A 87 -20.68 6.12 22.78
C ARG A 87 -20.10 4.70 22.72
N ALA A 88 -19.58 4.19 23.83
CA ALA A 88 -18.88 2.91 23.86
C ALA A 88 -19.72 1.77 23.25
N LYS A 89 -21.02 1.72 23.57
CA LYS A 89 -21.93 0.73 22.97
C LYS A 89 -22.09 0.88 21.46
N ILE A 90 -22.21 2.11 20.96
CA ILE A 90 -22.33 2.36 19.51
C ILE A 90 -21.04 1.92 18.79
N ILE A 91 -19.88 2.21 19.37
CA ILE A 91 -18.58 1.81 18.83
C ILE A 91 -18.43 0.29 18.86
N GLN A 92 -18.80 -0.36 19.97
CA GLN A 92 -18.84 -1.83 20.09
C GLN A 92 -19.76 -2.45 19.05
N ASP A 93 -20.98 -1.95 18.89
CA ASP A 93 -21.96 -2.43 17.90
C ASP A 93 -21.41 -2.25 16.47
N ALA A 94 -20.70 -1.16 16.19
CA ALA A 94 -20.04 -0.93 14.90
C ALA A 94 -18.88 -1.89 14.64
N ILE A 95 -18.04 -2.15 15.65
CA ILE A 95 -16.96 -3.13 15.58
C ILE A 95 -17.53 -4.53 15.34
N TRP A 96 -18.55 -4.92 16.09
CA TRP A 96 -19.22 -6.19 15.93
C TRP A 96 -19.86 -6.32 14.55
N ALA A 97 -20.57 -5.29 14.08
CA ALA A 97 -21.19 -5.31 12.76
C ALA A 97 -20.15 -5.43 11.63
N HIS A 98 -18.97 -4.83 11.82
CA HIS A 98 -17.86 -4.91 10.86
C HIS A 98 -17.18 -6.28 10.85
N LEU A 99 -16.95 -6.87 12.03
CA LEU A 99 -16.32 -8.19 12.18
C LEU A 99 -17.26 -9.33 11.82
N TRP A 100 -18.47 -9.31 12.36
CA TRP A 100 -19.35 -10.47 12.42
C TRP A 100 -20.69 -10.24 11.73
N GLY A 101 -21.15 -8.98 11.63
CA GLY A 101 -22.53 -8.67 11.21
C GLY A 101 -22.97 -9.25 9.86
N GLN A 102 -22.04 -9.52 8.94
CA GLN A 102 -22.35 -10.17 7.65
C GLN A 102 -22.04 -11.68 7.62
N PHE A 103 -21.23 -12.16 8.55
CA PHE A 103 -20.65 -13.51 8.55
C PHE A 103 -21.31 -14.41 9.60
N GLU A 104 -21.47 -13.91 10.81
CA GLU A 104 -22.01 -14.59 11.99
C GLU A 104 -22.93 -13.64 12.77
N PRO A 105 -24.18 -13.42 12.30
CA PRO A 105 -25.10 -12.46 12.93
C PRO A 105 -25.53 -12.87 14.35
N ASP A 106 -25.31 -14.14 14.72
CA ASP A 106 -25.58 -14.68 16.06
C ASP A 106 -24.31 -14.81 16.92
N HIS A 107 -23.14 -14.33 16.45
CA HIS A 107 -21.90 -14.39 17.21
C HIS A 107 -21.99 -13.51 18.45
N GLU A 108 -21.84 -14.12 19.63
CA GLU A 108 -21.73 -13.38 20.87
C GLU A 108 -20.29 -12.87 21.05
N ILE A 109 -20.13 -11.57 21.32
CA ILE A 109 -18.82 -10.98 21.62
C ILE A 109 -18.17 -11.76 22.76
N THR A 110 -17.01 -12.35 22.49
CA THR A 110 -16.23 -13.10 23.46
C THR A 110 -15.54 -12.15 24.45
N LEU A 111 -15.13 -12.67 25.62
CA LEU A 111 -14.41 -11.87 26.61
C LEU A 111 -13.11 -11.26 26.06
N LYS A 112 -12.37 -11.99 25.21
CA LYS A 112 -11.12 -11.52 24.61
C LYS A 112 -11.35 -10.40 23.60
N GLU A 113 -12.39 -10.51 22.78
CA GLU A 113 -12.78 -9.45 21.84
C GLU A 113 -13.20 -8.19 22.61
N LEU A 114 -14.00 -8.38 23.66
CA LEU A 114 -14.44 -7.28 24.51
C LEU A 114 -13.27 -6.58 25.20
N GLU A 115 -12.23 -7.30 25.63
CA GLU A 115 -11.00 -6.73 26.18
C GLU A 115 -10.27 -5.84 25.18
N VAL A 116 -10.10 -6.29 23.93
CA VAL A 116 -9.47 -5.49 22.85
C VAL A 116 -10.29 -4.23 22.59
N ILE A 117 -11.60 -4.37 22.42
CA ILE A 117 -12.50 -3.26 22.12
C ILE A 117 -12.49 -2.23 23.24
N ASN A 118 -12.60 -2.67 24.49
CA ASN A 118 -12.59 -1.78 25.65
C ASN A 118 -11.24 -1.09 25.84
N THR A 119 -10.13 -1.76 25.50
CA THR A 119 -8.80 -1.16 25.53
C THR A 119 -8.69 -0.01 24.53
N LEU A 120 -9.16 -0.20 23.30
CA LEU A 120 -9.18 0.85 22.27
C LEU A 120 -10.09 2.03 22.65
N ILE A 121 -11.30 1.74 23.13
CA ILE A 121 -12.25 2.77 23.57
C ILE A 121 -11.69 3.54 24.77
N GLY A 122 -11.04 2.85 25.72
CA GLY A 122 -10.40 3.47 26.87
C GLY A 122 -9.29 4.44 26.48
N SER A 123 -8.39 4.02 25.57
CA SER A 123 -7.35 4.92 25.03
C SER A 123 -7.96 6.07 24.22
N TYR A 124 -9.04 5.82 23.48
CA TYR A 124 -9.74 6.87 22.75
C TYR A 124 -10.36 7.90 23.68
N ASP A 125 -11.07 7.48 24.73
CA ASP A 125 -11.66 8.38 25.74
C ASP A 125 -10.58 9.21 26.44
N LYS A 126 -9.48 8.57 26.85
CA LYS A 126 -8.30 9.20 27.47
C LYS A 126 -7.66 10.28 26.60
N HIS A 127 -7.70 10.11 25.27
CA HIS A 127 -7.07 11.01 24.30
C HIS A 127 -8.04 11.84 23.47
N PHE A 128 -9.33 11.74 23.75
CA PHE A 128 -10.38 12.52 23.11
C PHE A 128 -10.10 14.03 23.11
N PRO A 129 -9.57 14.65 24.20
CA PRO A 129 -9.25 16.08 24.19
C PRO A 129 -8.28 16.50 23.08
N LEU A 130 -7.35 15.62 22.64
CA LEU A 130 -6.42 15.92 21.55
C LEU A 130 -7.17 16.14 20.22
N TYR A 131 -8.19 15.34 19.96
CA TYR A 131 -9.02 15.46 18.76
C TYR A 131 -9.91 16.69 18.79
N VAL A 132 -10.39 17.06 19.97
CA VAL A 132 -11.13 18.30 20.18
C VAL A 132 -10.24 19.52 19.93
N GLU A 133 -8.99 19.49 20.41
CA GLU A 133 -8.00 20.54 20.17
C GLU A 133 -7.66 20.66 18.68
N LEU A 134 -7.38 19.54 18.01
CA LEU A 134 -7.15 19.50 16.57
C LEU A 134 -8.30 20.15 15.80
N LEU A 135 -9.54 19.73 16.08
CA LEU A 135 -10.72 20.26 15.40
C LEU A 135 -10.92 21.77 15.65
N ASN A 136 -10.62 22.26 16.86
CA ASN A 136 -10.66 23.68 17.18
C ASN A 136 -9.60 24.48 16.42
N THR A 137 -8.39 23.94 16.29
CA THR A 137 -7.30 24.54 15.51
C THR A 137 -7.70 24.65 14.04
N LEU A 138 -8.17 23.55 13.43
CA LEU A 138 -8.63 23.52 12.04
C LEU A 138 -9.76 24.54 11.78
N ASN A 139 -10.70 24.68 12.71
CA ASN A 139 -11.77 25.67 12.61
C ASN A 139 -11.28 27.11 12.77
N THR A 140 -10.26 27.34 13.59
CA THR A 140 -9.64 28.65 13.75
C THR A 140 -8.90 29.04 12.46
N ASP A 141 -8.11 28.11 11.90
CA ASP A 141 -7.39 28.30 10.64
C ASP A 141 -8.35 28.55 9.46
N PHE A 142 -9.46 27.81 9.40
CA PHE A 142 -10.51 28.06 8.40
C PHE A 142 -11.09 29.47 8.50
N LYS A 143 -11.49 29.90 9.70
CA LYS A 143 -12.04 31.25 9.92
C LYS A 143 -11.04 32.35 9.62
N ALA A 144 -9.75 32.10 9.84
CA ALA A 144 -8.67 33.00 9.52
C ALA A 144 -8.27 32.99 8.03
N GLY A 145 -8.87 32.11 7.22
CA GLY A 145 -8.53 31.96 5.80
C GLY A 145 -7.14 31.34 5.57
N LEU A 146 -6.60 30.64 6.56
CA LEU A 146 -5.27 30.02 6.53
C LEU A 146 -5.28 28.62 5.90
N LEU A 147 -6.48 28.05 5.66
CA LEU A 147 -6.63 26.83 4.86
C LEU A 147 -6.33 27.15 3.39
N GLY A 148 -5.09 26.90 2.98
CA GLY A 148 -4.57 27.26 1.64
C GLY A 148 -3.09 27.67 1.65
N THR A 149 -2.54 27.98 2.82
CA THR A 149 -1.08 27.94 3.08
C THR A 149 -0.76 26.58 3.69
N PRO A 150 0.25 25.82 3.19
CA PRO A 150 0.69 24.62 3.90
C PRO A 150 1.06 25.05 5.32
N ALA A 151 0.34 24.51 6.31
CA ALA A 151 0.57 24.84 7.70
C ALA A 151 2.04 24.52 8.05
N PRO A 152 2.71 25.36 8.87
CA PRO A 152 4.01 25.00 9.41
C PRO A 152 3.88 23.66 10.14
N GLN A 153 4.68 22.69 9.70
CA GLN A 153 4.74 21.36 10.30
C GLN A 153 4.77 21.52 11.83
N ILE A 154 3.83 20.88 12.52
CA ILE A 154 3.91 20.76 13.98
C ILE A 154 5.19 19.97 14.25
N ILE A 155 6.24 20.69 14.66
CA ILE A 155 7.49 20.09 15.11
C ILE A 155 7.17 19.47 16.47
N LEU A 156 6.65 18.24 16.44
CA LEU A 156 7.01 17.26 17.44
C LEU A 156 8.53 17.09 17.30
N THR A 157 9.23 17.14 18.44
CA THR A 157 10.69 17.06 18.62
C THR A 157 11.47 16.43 17.46
N PRO A 158 12.61 17.04 17.05
CA PRO A 158 13.24 16.80 15.76
C PRO A 158 13.96 15.45 15.71
N ASP A 159 13.21 14.40 15.43
CA ASP A 159 13.70 13.37 14.54
C ASP A 159 13.21 13.73 13.14
N LYS A 160 14.18 13.85 12.22
CA LYS A 160 14.02 14.05 10.77
C LYS A 160 12.67 13.51 10.26
N PRO A 161 11.86 14.26 9.48
CA PRO A 161 10.77 13.65 8.73
C PRO A 161 11.43 12.76 7.67
N GLU A 162 11.59 11.48 7.99
CA GLU A 162 11.82 10.45 7.01
C GLU A 162 10.65 10.54 6.03
N ALA A 163 10.95 10.59 4.72
CA ALA A 163 9.93 10.44 3.70
C ALA A 163 9.10 9.20 4.09
N LEU A 164 7.78 9.35 4.21
CA LEU A 164 6.90 8.23 4.56
C LEU A 164 7.28 7.05 3.64
N PRO A 165 7.77 5.93 4.20
CA PRO A 165 8.24 4.84 3.38
C PRO A 165 7.07 4.31 2.56
N ILE A 166 7.34 3.94 1.30
CA ILE A 166 6.38 3.22 0.48
C ILE A 166 5.99 1.96 1.27
N LYS A 167 4.70 1.83 1.55
CA LYS A 167 4.11 0.71 2.27
C LYS A 167 4.02 -0.52 1.38
N TYR A 168 4.18 -1.69 1.96
CA TYR A 168 4.03 -2.98 1.27
C TYR A 168 3.32 -4.01 2.17
N GLU A 169 2.79 -3.60 3.32
CA GLU A 169 2.20 -4.47 4.31
C GLU A 169 0.94 -5.16 3.77
N ALA A 170 -0.01 -4.39 3.24
CA ALA A 170 -1.23 -4.92 2.64
C ALA A 170 -0.92 -5.70 1.36
N TYR A 171 0.05 -5.24 0.56
CA TYR A 171 0.52 -5.97 -0.61
C TYR A 171 1.11 -7.34 -0.27
N ASN A 172 1.97 -7.41 0.75
CA ASN A 172 2.54 -8.67 1.21
C ASN A 172 1.47 -9.58 1.82
N LEU A 173 0.51 -9.04 2.57
CA LEU A 173 -0.62 -9.81 3.12
C LEU A 173 -1.52 -10.37 2.02
N PHE A 174 -1.77 -9.59 0.97
CA PHE A 174 -2.51 -10.04 -0.21
C PHE A 174 -1.74 -11.15 -0.95
N LEU A 175 -0.45 -10.94 -1.25
CA LEU A 175 0.40 -11.95 -1.88
C LEU A 175 0.48 -13.25 -1.06
N LYS A 176 0.52 -13.16 0.27
CA LYS A 176 0.59 -14.32 1.16
C LYS A 176 -0.61 -15.25 1.01
N GLN A 177 -1.78 -14.74 0.61
CA GLN A 177 -2.95 -15.58 0.31
C GLN A 177 -2.69 -16.55 -0.85
N PHE A 178 -1.73 -16.23 -1.71
CA PHE A 178 -1.43 -16.95 -2.94
C PHE A 178 -0.10 -17.74 -2.88
N GLU A 179 0.67 -17.58 -1.80
CA GLU A 179 2.03 -18.15 -1.63
C GLU A 179 2.04 -19.69 -1.58
N TYR A 180 0.93 -20.28 -1.15
CA TYR A 180 0.77 -21.73 -1.06
C TYR A 180 -0.18 -22.20 -2.15
N ASN A 181 0.39 -22.69 -3.26
CA ASN A 181 -0.41 -23.19 -4.37
C ASN A 181 -1.34 -24.33 -3.92
N TYR A 182 -0.93 -25.23 -3.02
CA TYR A 182 -1.72 -26.31 -2.39
C TYR A 182 -0.96 -26.81 -1.13
N PRO A 183 -1.55 -27.09 0.06
CA PRO A 183 -2.95 -27.28 0.39
C PRO A 183 -3.54 -26.34 1.48
N TYR A 184 -4.78 -25.94 1.20
CA TYR A 184 -5.96 -25.70 2.04
C TYR A 184 -5.84 -25.73 3.58
N LYS A 185 -5.48 -24.58 4.18
CA LYS A 185 -5.74 -24.34 5.60
C LYS A 185 -7.12 -23.71 5.87
N THR A 186 -7.82 -23.30 4.83
CA THR A 186 -9.08 -22.56 4.92
C THR A 186 -10.06 -23.07 3.86
N THR A 187 -11.35 -22.93 4.13
CA THR A 187 -12.43 -23.36 3.24
C THR A 187 -12.48 -22.48 1.99
N ALA A 188 -13.10 -22.97 0.90
CA ALA A 188 -13.19 -22.21 -0.34
C ALA A 188 -13.94 -20.87 -0.17
N LEU A 189 -15.00 -20.86 0.65
CA LEU A 189 -15.71 -19.60 0.96
C LEU A 189 -14.93 -18.69 1.91
N SER A 190 -14.26 -19.24 2.93
CA SER A 190 -13.41 -18.43 3.81
C SER A 190 -12.30 -17.74 3.00
N PHE A 191 -11.60 -18.50 2.13
CA PHE A 191 -10.62 -17.94 1.21
C PHE A 191 -11.19 -16.82 0.34
N LYS A 192 -12.39 -17.00 -0.22
CA LYS A 192 -13.06 -15.98 -1.02
C LYS A 192 -13.23 -14.68 -0.22
N TYR A 193 -13.72 -14.75 1.00
CA TYR A 193 -14.02 -13.56 1.80
C TYR A 193 -12.77 -12.91 2.38
N ASP A 194 -11.83 -13.70 2.86
CA ASP A 194 -10.56 -13.20 3.37
C ASP A 194 -9.79 -12.47 2.26
N THR A 195 -9.68 -13.09 1.09
CA THR A 195 -8.98 -12.50 -0.07
C THR A 195 -9.65 -11.22 -0.55
N LYS A 196 -10.98 -11.12 -0.48
CA LYS A 196 -11.71 -9.87 -0.76
C LYS A 196 -11.26 -8.75 0.17
N THR A 197 -11.18 -9.04 1.47
CA THR A 197 -10.76 -8.06 2.47
C THR A 197 -9.31 -7.62 2.23
N TYR A 198 -8.41 -8.55 1.95
CA TYR A 198 -7.02 -8.22 1.60
C TYR A 198 -6.91 -7.41 0.31
N LEU A 199 -7.76 -7.68 -0.68
CA LEU A 199 -7.83 -6.88 -1.90
C LEU A 199 -8.21 -5.42 -1.60
N ASP A 200 -9.18 -5.21 -0.71
CA ASP A 200 -9.62 -3.86 -0.34
C ASP A 200 -8.50 -3.11 0.44
N TYR A 201 -7.73 -3.82 1.28
CA TYR A 201 -6.52 -3.24 1.92
C TYR A 201 -5.43 -2.91 0.90
N LEU A 202 -5.16 -3.80 -0.05
CA LEU A 202 -4.19 -3.56 -1.12
C LEU A 202 -4.56 -2.32 -1.93
N LYS A 203 -5.84 -2.18 -2.32
CA LYS A 203 -6.33 -1.00 -3.04
C LYS A 203 -6.06 0.28 -2.26
N THR A 204 -6.35 0.26 -0.96
CA THR A 204 -6.12 1.40 -0.06
C THR A 204 -4.63 1.74 0.02
N GLU A 205 -3.76 0.76 0.26
CA GLU A 205 -2.31 0.95 0.32
C GLU A 205 -1.72 1.48 -1.00
N ILE A 206 -2.20 0.98 -2.15
CA ILE A 206 -1.80 1.48 -3.46
C ILE A 206 -2.14 2.96 -3.60
N LEU A 207 -3.35 3.37 -3.21
CA LEU A 207 -3.77 4.78 -3.28
C LEU A 207 -2.91 5.66 -2.37
N GLU A 208 -2.67 5.24 -1.12
CA GLU A 208 -1.78 5.94 -0.18
C GLU A 208 -0.34 6.09 -0.72
N ASN A 209 0.18 5.03 -1.33
CA ASN A 209 1.51 5.05 -1.95
C ASN A 209 1.55 5.95 -3.18
N ILE A 210 0.51 5.95 -4.02
CA ILE A 210 0.42 6.86 -5.18
C ILE A 210 0.47 8.33 -4.74
N ILE A 211 -0.20 8.68 -3.64
CA ILE A 211 -0.18 10.03 -3.07
C ILE A 211 1.24 10.40 -2.64
N THR A 212 1.94 9.47 -2.00
CA THR A 212 3.30 9.67 -1.49
C THR A 212 4.35 9.70 -2.60
N LEU A 213 4.12 8.97 -3.69
CA LEU A 213 5.03 8.87 -4.83
C LEU A 213 4.96 10.11 -5.73
N ASN A 214 6.14 10.57 -6.17
CA ASN A 214 6.22 11.54 -7.25
C ASN A 214 5.62 10.95 -8.56
N GLN A 215 5.14 11.84 -9.44
CA GLN A 215 4.41 11.45 -10.65
C GLN A 215 5.19 10.46 -11.52
N ASP A 216 6.51 10.62 -11.60
CA ASP A 216 7.40 9.77 -12.42
C ASP A 216 7.60 8.36 -11.83
N SER A 217 7.43 8.18 -10.51
CA SER A 217 7.65 6.90 -9.81
C SER A 217 6.39 6.06 -9.65
N ARG A 218 5.19 6.66 -9.83
CA ARG A 218 3.90 5.95 -9.74
C ARG A 218 3.81 4.80 -10.75
N LYS A 219 4.14 5.06 -12.01
CA LYS A 219 4.06 4.04 -13.08
C LYS A 219 5.07 2.90 -12.89
N PRO A 220 6.34 3.14 -12.54
CA PRO A 220 7.28 2.07 -12.15
C PRO A 220 6.79 1.23 -10.98
N TYR A 221 6.29 1.86 -9.92
CA TYR A 221 5.73 1.17 -8.74
C TYR A 221 4.54 0.27 -9.13
N LEU A 222 3.54 0.83 -9.80
CA LEU A 222 2.36 0.08 -10.22
C LEU A 222 2.69 -1.07 -11.17
N ASN A 223 3.62 -0.88 -12.11
CA ASN A 223 4.05 -1.96 -13.00
C ASN A 223 4.81 -3.06 -12.26
N ARG A 224 5.57 -2.75 -11.21
CA ARG A 224 6.22 -3.76 -10.37
C ARG A 224 5.16 -4.65 -9.72
N LEU A 225 4.19 -4.05 -9.01
CA LEU A 225 3.12 -4.81 -8.35
C LEU A 225 2.35 -5.67 -9.37
N LYS A 226 1.96 -5.07 -10.49
CA LYS A 226 1.25 -5.78 -11.56
C LYS A 226 2.01 -7.01 -12.05
N ASN A 227 3.31 -6.88 -12.31
CA ASN A 227 4.12 -7.97 -12.84
C ASN A 227 4.25 -9.13 -11.83
N GLU A 228 4.42 -8.81 -10.56
CA GLU A 228 4.49 -9.81 -9.49
C GLU A 228 3.14 -10.53 -9.30
N LEU A 229 2.00 -9.82 -9.39
CA LEU A 229 0.67 -10.44 -9.38
C LEU A 229 0.42 -11.32 -10.61
N HIS A 230 0.87 -10.88 -11.80
CA HIS A 230 0.79 -11.68 -13.03
C HIS A 230 1.52 -13.02 -12.92
N ASN A 231 2.68 -13.03 -12.24
CA ASN A 231 3.42 -14.27 -12.01
C ASN A 231 2.65 -15.26 -11.12
N ASN A 232 1.82 -14.80 -10.19
CA ASN A 232 0.99 -15.69 -9.38
C ASN A 232 -0.23 -16.20 -10.15
N LYS A 233 -0.79 -15.39 -11.05
CA LYS A 233 -1.97 -15.77 -11.85
C LYS A 233 -1.79 -17.06 -12.63
N GLN A 234 -0.57 -17.41 -13.03
CA GLN A 234 -0.30 -18.64 -13.80
C GLN A 234 -0.77 -19.94 -13.12
N TYR A 235 -1.06 -19.91 -11.81
CA TYR A 235 -1.54 -21.05 -11.04
C TYR A 235 -3.08 -21.16 -10.96
N ALA A 236 -3.82 -20.16 -11.49
CA ALA A 236 -5.27 -20.22 -11.61
C ALA A 236 -5.67 -20.99 -12.88
N ASN A 237 -6.25 -22.18 -12.70
CA ASN A 237 -6.55 -23.10 -13.80
C ASN A 237 -8.06 -23.27 -14.07
N THR A 238 -8.91 -22.72 -13.19
CA THR A 238 -10.37 -22.87 -13.28
C THR A 238 -11.01 -21.64 -13.91
N THR A 239 -11.95 -21.85 -14.82
CA THR A 239 -12.69 -20.80 -15.52
C THR A 239 -14.10 -20.61 -14.93
N GLN A 240 -14.76 -19.50 -15.28
CA GLN A 240 -16.17 -19.28 -14.94
C GLN A 240 -17.08 -20.40 -15.46
N ASP A 241 -16.77 -20.97 -16.62
CA ASP A 241 -17.57 -22.06 -17.21
C ASP A 241 -17.59 -23.31 -16.31
N THR A 242 -16.45 -23.65 -15.70
CA THR A 242 -16.37 -24.77 -14.73
C THR A 242 -17.23 -24.47 -13.50
N ILE A 243 -17.21 -23.24 -12.99
CA ILE A 243 -18.06 -22.84 -11.86
C ILE A 243 -19.54 -22.92 -12.24
N ASN A 244 -19.90 -22.47 -13.43
CA ASN A 244 -21.27 -22.54 -13.93
C ASN A 244 -21.77 -23.99 -14.06
N GLN A 245 -20.91 -24.93 -14.45
CA GLN A 245 -21.25 -26.36 -14.48
C GLN A 245 -21.56 -26.90 -13.08
N TRP A 246 -20.80 -26.47 -12.06
CA TRP A 246 -21.10 -26.83 -10.67
C TRP A 246 -22.42 -26.21 -10.19
N LEU A 247 -22.65 -24.93 -10.48
CA LEU A 247 -23.91 -24.25 -10.14
C LEU A 247 -25.12 -24.96 -10.79
N GLU A 248 -25.02 -25.32 -12.07
CA GLU A 248 -26.06 -26.06 -12.80
C GLU A 248 -26.31 -27.44 -12.20
N LYS A 249 -25.25 -28.20 -11.87
CA LYS A 249 -25.35 -29.52 -11.23
C LYS A 249 -26.15 -29.48 -9.92
N TYR A 250 -26.02 -28.39 -9.16
CA TYR A 250 -26.69 -28.19 -7.88
C TYR A 250 -27.96 -27.34 -7.94
N ASN A 251 -28.45 -27.00 -9.14
CA ASN A 251 -29.63 -26.14 -9.37
C ASN A 251 -29.55 -24.78 -8.65
N ILE A 252 -28.41 -24.10 -8.76
CA ILE A 252 -28.16 -22.77 -8.18
C ILE A 252 -28.02 -21.77 -9.32
N GLU A 253 -28.75 -20.65 -9.29
CA GLU A 253 -28.73 -19.70 -10.42
C GLU A 253 -27.48 -18.82 -10.44
N SER A 254 -26.90 -18.54 -9.26
CA SER A 254 -25.67 -17.75 -9.16
C SER A 254 -24.85 -18.07 -7.91
N GLU A 255 -23.59 -17.62 -7.90
CA GLU A 255 -22.71 -17.79 -6.74
C GLU A 255 -23.23 -17.07 -5.48
N GLU A 256 -23.97 -15.97 -5.65
CA GLU A 256 -24.64 -15.24 -4.58
C GLU A 256 -25.76 -16.06 -3.93
N GLU A 257 -26.45 -16.90 -4.71
CA GLU A 257 -27.53 -17.75 -4.22
C GLU A 257 -27.06 -18.91 -3.36
N ILE A 258 -25.78 -19.31 -3.49
CA ILE A 258 -25.15 -20.31 -2.60
C ILE A 258 -25.40 -19.93 -1.13
N LYS A 259 -25.36 -18.63 -0.81
CA LYS A 259 -25.57 -18.10 0.55
C LYS A 259 -27.03 -17.84 0.94
N LEU A 260 -27.93 -17.72 -0.01
CA LEU A 260 -29.35 -17.40 0.27
C LEU A 260 -30.14 -18.68 0.64
N GLY A 261 -29.68 -19.87 0.23
CA GLY A 261 -30.32 -21.17 0.48
C GLY A 261 -29.84 -21.97 1.72
N ARG A 262 -29.25 -21.32 2.73
CA ARG A 262 -28.37 -21.92 3.77
C ARG A 262 -28.82 -23.21 4.47
N LYS A 263 -30.11 -23.52 4.55
CA LYS A 263 -30.59 -24.68 5.32
C LYS A 263 -30.61 -26.00 4.53
N ASN A 264 -30.60 -25.96 3.19
CA ASN A 264 -30.70 -27.15 2.33
C ASN A 264 -29.76 -27.08 1.09
N ASN A 265 -28.73 -26.23 1.09
CA ASN A 265 -27.81 -26.08 -0.05
C ASN A 265 -26.57 -26.95 0.14
N GLU A 266 -26.51 -28.06 -0.61
CA GLU A 266 -25.40 -29.02 -0.56
C GLU A 266 -24.06 -28.39 -0.99
N LEU A 267 -24.08 -27.51 -1.99
CA LEU A 267 -22.88 -26.81 -2.46
C LEU A 267 -22.33 -25.86 -1.40
N PHE A 268 -23.20 -25.17 -0.65
CA PHE A 268 -22.79 -24.35 0.49
C PHE A 268 -22.08 -25.21 1.54
N SER A 269 -22.69 -26.35 1.94
CA SER A 269 -22.09 -27.28 2.90
C SER A 269 -20.71 -27.78 2.45
N ILE A 270 -20.56 -28.12 1.16
CA ILE A 270 -19.28 -28.53 0.58
C ILE A 270 -18.24 -27.41 0.66
N LEU A 271 -18.60 -26.18 0.28
CA LEU A 271 -17.65 -25.07 0.22
C LEU A 271 -17.27 -24.47 1.59
N THR A 272 -18.04 -24.80 2.64
CA THR A 272 -17.73 -24.47 4.05
C THR A 272 -17.14 -25.64 4.84
N ALA A 273 -17.11 -26.85 4.28
CA ALA A 273 -16.53 -27.99 4.95
C ALA A 273 -15.00 -27.85 5.04
N ASP A 274 -14.42 -28.40 6.10
CA ASP A 274 -12.97 -28.55 6.22
C ASP A 274 -12.45 -29.31 5.00
N VAL A 275 -11.28 -28.90 4.53
CA VAL A 275 -10.72 -29.51 3.33
C VAL A 275 -10.18 -30.89 3.68
N PRO A 276 -10.60 -31.95 2.96
CA PRO A 276 -10.19 -33.30 3.31
C PRO A 276 -8.66 -33.46 3.25
N PRO A 277 -8.03 -34.08 4.27
CA PRO A 277 -6.62 -34.40 4.26
C PRO A 277 -6.21 -35.29 3.07
N PHE A 278 -4.90 -35.22 2.76
CA PHE A 278 -4.13 -36.12 1.88
C PHE A 278 -4.67 -37.55 1.82
N ASP A 279 -4.70 -38.12 3.01
CA ASP A 279 -4.79 -39.55 3.25
C ASP A 279 -6.25 -40.07 3.16
N ASP A 280 -7.23 -39.17 3.23
CA ASP A 280 -8.66 -39.51 3.21
C ASP A 280 -9.16 -39.80 1.78
N GLU A 281 -8.38 -39.45 0.74
CA GLU A 281 -8.71 -39.70 -0.68
C GLU A 281 -8.82 -41.19 -1.05
N TYR A 282 -8.25 -42.05 -0.21
CA TYR A 282 -8.23 -43.50 -0.40
C TYR A 282 -9.28 -44.22 0.46
N ASP A 283 -10.09 -43.50 1.24
CA ASP A 283 -11.19 -44.08 2.01
C ASP A 283 -12.34 -44.50 1.07
N GLU A 284 -12.96 -45.65 1.35
CA GLU A 284 -14.02 -46.24 0.52
C GLU A 284 -15.27 -45.35 0.43
N ASN A 285 -15.45 -44.41 1.37
CA ASN A 285 -16.55 -43.46 1.42
C ASN A 285 -16.19 -42.04 0.95
N PHE A 286 -14.98 -41.82 0.40
CA PHE A 286 -14.53 -40.50 0.00
C PHE A 286 -15.32 -39.95 -1.21
N ASN A 287 -16.02 -38.83 -1.01
CA ASN A 287 -16.72 -38.15 -2.10
C ASN A 287 -15.73 -37.32 -2.93
N LYS A 288 -15.29 -37.87 -4.07
CA LYS A 288 -14.40 -37.19 -5.02
C LYS A 288 -14.98 -35.87 -5.55
N ASP A 289 -16.30 -35.73 -5.62
CA ASP A 289 -16.93 -34.49 -6.08
C ASP A 289 -16.70 -33.35 -5.07
N THR A 290 -16.77 -33.61 -3.76
CA THR A 290 -16.54 -32.59 -2.71
C THR A 290 -15.18 -31.90 -2.89
N ARG A 291 -14.13 -32.70 -3.05
CA ARG A 291 -12.78 -32.16 -3.22
C ARG A 291 -12.59 -31.43 -4.55
N ASN A 292 -13.09 -32.00 -5.65
CA ASN A 292 -13.03 -31.35 -6.96
C ASN A 292 -13.75 -30.01 -6.95
N ILE A 293 -14.94 -29.94 -6.36
CA ILE A 293 -15.71 -28.70 -6.18
C ILE A 293 -14.90 -27.68 -5.38
N GLN A 294 -14.40 -28.05 -4.20
CA GLN A 294 -13.59 -27.14 -3.38
C GLN A 294 -12.34 -26.64 -4.13
N THR A 295 -11.72 -27.52 -4.92
CA THR A 295 -10.51 -27.22 -5.70
C THR A 295 -10.81 -26.23 -6.83
N ASP A 296 -11.88 -26.46 -7.57
CA ASP A 296 -12.30 -25.62 -8.69
C ASP A 296 -12.71 -24.22 -8.19
N PHE A 297 -13.54 -24.15 -7.14
CA PHE A 297 -13.93 -22.87 -6.53
C PHE A 297 -12.73 -22.10 -5.97
N TYR A 298 -11.81 -22.79 -5.29
CA TYR A 298 -10.59 -22.14 -4.78
C TYR A 298 -9.72 -21.60 -5.92
N SER A 299 -9.45 -22.41 -6.93
CA SER A 299 -8.65 -22.02 -8.10
C SER A 299 -9.30 -20.90 -8.90
N PHE A 300 -10.63 -20.88 -8.98
CA PHE A 300 -11.39 -19.81 -9.59
C PHE A 300 -11.25 -18.50 -8.80
N TYR A 301 -11.49 -18.52 -7.48
CA TYR A 301 -11.32 -17.32 -6.64
C TYR A 301 -9.89 -16.80 -6.65
N TYR A 302 -8.91 -17.69 -6.69
CA TYR A 302 -7.49 -17.36 -6.80
C TYR A 302 -7.25 -16.48 -8.04
N GLY A 303 -7.74 -16.93 -9.21
CA GLY A 303 -7.64 -16.16 -10.44
C GLY A 303 -8.44 -14.86 -10.42
N PHE A 304 -9.69 -14.94 -9.95
CA PHE A 304 -10.61 -13.81 -9.88
C PHE A 304 -10.05 -12.62 -9.10
N TYR A 305 -9.51 -12.84 -7.90
CA TYR A 305 -8.99 -11.75 -7.07
C TYR A 305 -7.67 -11.18 -7.58
N LEU A 306 -6.81 -12.00 -8.18
CA LEU A 306 -5.60 -11.51 -8.85
C LEU A 306 -5.98 -10.63 -10.04
N ASP A 307 -6.97 -11.03 -10.84
CA ASP A 307 -7.48 -10.23 -11.95
C ASP A 307 -8.09 -8.92 -11.47
N ALA A 308 -8.91 -8.94 -10.42
CA ALA A 308 -9.47 -7.73 -9.84
C ALA A 308 -8.39 -6.76 -9.32
N ALA A 309 -7.29 -7.27 -8.74
CA ALA A 309 -6.16 -6.45 -8.33
C ALA A 309 -5.39 -5.86 -9.52
N ILE A 310 -5.13 -6.68 -10.54
CA ILE A 310 -4.44 -6.27 -11.77
C ILE A 310 -5.26 -5.22 -12.52
N ASP A 311 -6.58 -5.40 -12.62
CA ASP A 311 -7.48 -4.45 -13.27
C ASP A 311 -7.50 -3.12 -12.56
N PHE A 312 -7.60 -3.13 -11.22
CA PHE A 312 -7.48 -1.92 -10.42
C PHE A 312 -6.14 -1.21 -10.67
N ILE A 313 -5.03 -1.93 -10.64
CA ILE A 313 -3.69 -1.35 -10.92
C ILE A 313 -3.63 -0.79 -12.34
N ASN A 314 -4.21 -1.48 -13.33
CA ASN A 314 -4.27 -0.99 -14.70
C ASN A 314 -5.08 0.31 -14.80
N ASP A 315 -6.17 0.43 -14.06
CA ASP A 315 -6.96 1.65 -14.00
C ASP A 315 -6.17 2.79 -13.34
N GLN A 316 -5.46 2.52 -12.26
CA GLN A 316 -4.55 3.50 -11.65
C GLN A 316 -3.41 3.91 -12.60
N ILE A 317 -2.89 2.98 -13.40
CA ILE A 317 -1.90 3.29 -14.45
C ILE A 317 -2.53 4.18 -15.52
N LYS A 318 -3.78 3.94 -15.95
CA LYS A 318 -4.46 4.77 -16.96
C LYS A 318 -4.74 6.17 -16.43
N GLU A 319 -5.29 6.27 -15.22
CA GLU A 319 -5.67 7.52 -14.56
C GLU A 319 -4.46 8.41 -14.27
N HIS A 320 -3.34 7.81 -13.89
CA HIS A 320 -2.11 8.53 -13.57
C HIS A 320 -1.05 8.49 -14.68
N SER A 321 -1.39 7.94 -15.85
CA SER A 321 -0.61 8.17 -17.07
C SER A 321 -1.08 9.45 -17.75
N PRO A 322 -0.17 10.30 -18.26
CA PRO A 322 -0.57 11.48 -19.01
C PRO A 322 -1.39 11.04 -20.25
N THR A 323 -2.61 11.58 -20.39
CA THR A 323 -3.50 11.31 -21.52
C THR A 323 -2.81 11.65 -22.85
N PRO A 324 -2.80 10.75 -23.85
CA PRO A 324 -2.32 11.10 -25.18
C PRO A 324 -3.35 12.02 -25.85
N LEU A 325 -2.95 13.24 -26.20
CA LEU A 325 -3.72 14.08 -27.14
C LEU A 325 -3.88 13.32 -28.47
N ALA A 326 -5.11 13.35 -29.01
CA ALA A 326 -5.53 12.68 -30.25
C ALA A 326 -4.62 12.98 -31.46
N PRO A 327 -4.58 12.10 -32.48
CA PRO A 327 -3.52 12.07 -33.49
C PRO A 327 -3.71 13.21 -34.49
N THR A 328 -3.04 14.33 -34.24
CA THR A 328 -2.89 15.38 -35.25
C THR A 328 -1.51 15.22 -35.85
N ALA A 329 -1.50 14.90 -37.15
CA ALA A 329 -0.39 14.84 -38.10
C ALA A 329 1.01 15.12 -37.55
N MET A 330 1.92 14.14 -37.74
CA MET A 330 3.36 14.26 -37.54
C MET A 330 3.91 15.65 -37.89
N LYS A 331 4.05 16.49 -36.87
CA LYS A 331 4.99 17.61 -36.83
C LYS A 331 5.70 17.48 -35.51
N GLN A 332 7.01 17.28 -35.59
CA GLN A 332 7.94 17.15 -34.47
C GLN A 332 7.54 18.12 -33.33
N LEU A 333 7.14 17.56 -32.19
CA LEU A 333 7.02 18.33 -30.95
C LEU A 333 8.44 18.71 -30.49
N PRO A 334 8.65 19.91 -29.93
CA PRO A 334 9.95 20.27 -29.37
C PRO A 334 10.26 19.36 -28.18
N PRO A 335 11.55 19.04 -27.92
CA PRO A 335 11.91 18.16 -26.83
C PRO A 335 11.49 18.76 -25.48
N LEU A 336 10.86 17.95 -24.62
CA LEU A 336 10.69 18.31 -23.20
C LEU A 336 12.06 18.62 -22.59
N PRO A 337 12.18 19.63 -21.71
CA PRO A 337 13.44 19.94 -21.06
C PRO A 337 13.79 18.78 -20.11
N LEU A 338 14.84 18.05 -20.46
CA LEU A 338 15.52 17.11 -19.57
C LEU A 338 15.79 17.79 -18.21
N PRO A 339 15.68 17.08 -17.07
CA PRO A 339 16.13 17.63 -15.80
C PRO A 339 17.55 18.18 -15.96
N PRO A 340 17.86 19.37 -15.41
CA PRO A 340 19.13 20.03 -15.67
C PRO A 340 20.26 19.11 -15.20
N LYS A 341 21.06 18.63 -16.16
CA LYS A 341 22.20 17.76 -15.89
C LYS A 341 23.11 18.41 -14.85
N LEU A 342 23.54 17.64 -13.85
CA LEU A 342 24.42 18.13 -12.81
C LEU A 342 25.74 18.61 -13.43
N LYS A 343 26.04 19.89 -13.26
CA LYS A 343 27.26 20.49 -13.81
C LYS A 343 28.45 20.19 -12.91
N THR A 344 29.43 19.51 -13.49
CA THR A 344 30.69 19.16 -12.82
C THR A 344 31.82 20.04 -13.32
N ASN A 345 32.81 20.25 -12.44
CA ASN A 345 34.06 20.91 -12.79
C ASN A 345 35.12 19.94 -13.34
N LEU A 346 34.71 18.72 -13.69
CA LEU A 346 35.57 17.65 -14.19
C LEU A 346 35.51 17.58 -15.72
N THR A 347 36.61 17.23 -16.37
CA THR A 347 36.60 16.86 -17.80
C THR A 347 35.95 15.48 -17.99
N VAL A 348 35.57 15.13 -19.23
CA VAL A 348 35.00 13.80 -19.53
C VAL A 348 35.93 12.66 -19.09
N PRO A 349 37.26 12.67 -19.37
CA PRO A 349 38.18 11.66 -18.86
C PRO A 349 38.21 11.59 -17.33
N GLN A 350 38.25 12.74 -16.65
CA GLN A 350 38.27 12.79 -15.18
C GLN A 350 37.00 12.22 -14.56
N LEU A 351 35.83 12.56 -15.11
CA LEU A 351 34.55 12.01 -14.66
C LEU A 351 34.46 10.51 -14.93
N SER A 352 34.88 10.07 -16.11
CA SER A 352 34.92 8.65 -16.49
C SER A 352 35.81 7.86 -15.53
N TYR A 353 36.99 8.37 -15.20
CA TYR A 353 37.92 7.68 -14.31
C TYR A 353 37.44 7.62 -12.86
N LEU A 354 36.70 8.64 -12.39
CA LEU A 354 36.06 8.58 -11.07
C LEU A 354 35.13 7.37 -10.94
N PHE A 355 34.20 7.23 -11.89
CA PHE A 355 33.26 6.12 -11.89
C PHE A 355 33.96 4.77 -12.12
N LYS A 356 35.07 4.74 -12.87
CA LYS A 356 35.91 3.54 -13.00
C LYS A 356 36.54 3.15 -11.65
N MET A 357 37.15 4.10 -10.94
CA MET A 357 37.73 3.84 -9.61
C MET A 357 36.67 3.31 -8.63
N LEU A 358 35.45 3.87 -8.66
CA LEU A 358 34.35 3.38 -7.82
C LEU A 358 33.90 1.95 -8.19
N MET A 359 33.91 1.61 -9.48
CA MET A 359 33.61 0.26 -9.97
C MET A 359 34.68 -0.77 -9.59
N ASP A 360 35.95 -0.36 -9.58
CA ASP A 360 37.08 -1.25 -9.34
C ASP A 360 37.31 -1.52 -7.83
N ILE A 361 36.62 -0.80 -6.93
CA ILE A 361 36.66 -1.05 -5.48
C ILE A 361 36.03 -2.41 -5.16
N LYS A 362 36.69 -3.17 -4.27
CA LYS A 362 36.17 -4.43 -3.74
C LYS A 362 35.84 -4.32 -2.24
N PRO A 363 34.67 -4.81 -1.79
CA PRO A 363 33.59 -5.40 -2.59
C PRO A 363 32.91 -4.37 -3.53
N PRO A 364 32.24 -4.83 -4.62
CA PRO A 364 31.63 -3.94 -5.60
C PRO A 364 30.65 -2.95 -4.94
N ILE A 365 30.78 -1.67 -5.27
CA ILE A 365 29.90 -0.61 -4.75
C ILE A 365 28.55 -0.60 -5.48
N PHE A 366 28.55 -0.94 -6.76
CA PHE A 366 27.36 -0.91 -7.62
C PHE A 366 26.95 -2.33 -8.03
N ASP A 367 25.69 -2.67 -7.79
CA ASP A 367 25.05 -3.88 -8.33
C ASP A 367 24.52 -3.59 -9.74
N ILE A 368 25.42 -3.56 -10.72
CA ILE A 368 25.08 -3.32 -12.13
C ILE A 368 25.36 -4.55 -12.97
N LYS A 369 24.49 -4.84 -13.95
CA LYS A 369 24.61 -6.01 -14.81
C LYS A 369 25.58 -5.78 -15.95
N SER A 370 25.81 -4.51 -16.34
CA SER A 370 26.79 -4.15 -17.36
C SER A 370 27.31 -2.72 -17.21
N ASN A 371 28.54 -2.48 -17.68
CA ASN A 371 29.13 -1.13 -17.72
C ASN A 371 28.33 -0.14 -18.58
N LYS A 372 27.54 -0.63 -19.53
CA LYS A 372 26.69 0.18 -20.41
C LYS A 372 25.60 0.92 -19.63
N GLU A 373 25.04 0.30 -18.60
CA GLU A 373 24.03 0.93 -17.72
C GLU A 373 24.63 2.14 -17.00
N LEU A 374 25.87 2.00 -16.51
CA LEU A 374 26.60 3.10 -15.88
C LEU A 374 26.92 4.23 -16.86
N TYR A 375 27.29 3.90 -18.10
CA TYR A 375 27.59 4.93 -19.11
C TYR A 375 26.34 5.73 -19.50
N GLN A 376 25.20 5.06 -19.63
CA GLN A 376 23.92 5.71 -19.90
C GLN A 376 23.51 6.60 -18.72
N PHE A 377 23.74 6.14 -17.49
CA PHE A 377 23.53 6.97 -16.30
C PHE A 377 24.41 8.23 -16.30
N ILE A 378 25.71 8.11 -16.61
CA ILE A 378 26.62 9.26 -16.65
C ILE A 378 26.20 10.26 -17.73
N GLU A 379 25.88 9.78 -18.94
CA GLU A 379 25.45 10.60 -20.07
C GLU A 379 24.13 11.33 -19.78
N ALA A 380 23.17 10.67 -19.13
CA ALA A 380 21.86 11.24 -18.81
C ALA A 380 21.95 12.31 -17.71
N ASN A 381 22.86 12.16 -16.74
CA ASN A 381 22.81 12.94 -15.50
C ASN A 381 23.89 14.02 -15.35
N PHE A 382 24.99 13.99 -16.11
CA PHE A 382 26.11 14.91 -15.89
C PHE A 382 26.46 15.80 -17.08
N THR A 383 26.87 17.04 -16.79
CA THR A 383 27.62 17.89 -17.72
C THR A 383 29.04 18.10 -17.18
N THR A 384 30.01 18.16 -18.09
CA THR A 384 31.45 18.25 -17.77
C THR A 384 32.02 19.60 -18.13
N LYS A 385 33.16 19.95 -17.52
CA LYS A 385 33.97 21.12 -17.85
C LYS A 385 34.52 20.97 -19.27
N GLY A 386 33.99 21.76 -20.22
CA GLY A 386 34.38 21.72 -21.64
C GLY A 386 33.34 22.41 -22.53
N LYS A 387 33.55 22.41 -23.86
CA LYS A 387 32.54 22.88 -24.82
C LYS A 387 31.25 22.05 -24.69
N VAL A 388 30.09 22.68 -24.81
CA VAL A 388 28.76 22.08 -24.57
C VAL A 388 28.51 20.82 -25.43
N ASP A 389 29.05 20.78 -26.63
CA ASP A 389 28.94 19.63 -27.57
C ASP A 389 29.94 18.49 -27.26
N ALA A 390 30.77 18.63 -26.23
CA ALA A 390 31.81 17.69 -25.86
C ALA A 390 31.48 16.86 -24.61
N GLY A 391 30.19 16.77 -24.23
CA GLY A 391 29.73 16.04 -23.04
C GLY A 391 30.06 14.53 -23.04
N PRO A 392 29.84 13.87 -21.90
CA PRO A 392 30.08 12.44 -21.74
C PRO A 392 29.04 11.65 -22.54
N THR A 393 29.47 10.98 -23.61
CA THR A 393 28.60 10.05 -24.37
C THR A 393 28.99 8.62 -24.05
N VAL A 394 28.04 7.69 -24.14
CA VAL A 394 28.31 6.25 -23.93
C VAL A 394 29.50 5.76 -24.75
N ALA A 395 29.64 6.21 -26.01
CA ALA A 395 30.77 5.85 -26.86
C ALA A 395 32.13 6.36 -26.34
N LYS A 396 32.18 7.61 -25.86
CA LYS A 396 33.41 8.18 -25.28
C LYS A 396 33.78 7.50 -23.97
N LEU A 397 32.79 7.27 -23.11
CA LEU A 397 32.99 6.61 -21.81
C LEU A 397 33.48 5.18 -22.00
N ASN A 398 32.92 4.44 -22.94
CA ASN A 398 33.38 3.09 -23.27
C ASN A 398 34.85 3.06 -23.70
N ASN A 399 35.28 4.02 -24.53
CA ASN A 399 36.68 4.11 -24.97
C ASN A 399 37.64 4.52 -23.83
N LEU A 400 37.21 5.45 -22.96
CA LEU A 400 38.03 5.98 -21.86
C LEU A 400 38.14 5.00 -20.67
N TYR A 401 37.20 4.07 -20.53
CA TYR A 401 37.28 3.02 -19.52
C TYR A 401 38.39 2.01 -19.84
N SER A 402 38.67 1.76 -21.12
CA SER A 402 39.70 0.84 -21.57
C SER A 402 41.10 1.44 -21.56
N ASP A 403 41.24 2.75 -21.78
CA ASP A 403 42.54 3.43 -21.82
C ASP A 403 42.46 4.80 -21.12
N VAL A 404 43.08 4.89 -19.94
CA VAL A 404 43.04 6.10 -19.10
C VAL A 404 44.30 6.90 -19.35
N ASP A 405 44.13 8.15 -19.76
CA ASP A 405 45.27 9.03 -19.97
C ASP A 405 46.02 9.30 -18.65
N LYS A 406 47.36 9.30 -18.73
CA LYS A 406 48.24 9.45 -17.56
C LYS A 406 47.97 10.75 -16.78
N SER A 407 47.52 11.81 -17.45
CA SER A 407 47.25 13.10 -16.81
C SER A 407 45.99 13.07 -15.93
N THR A 408 44.96 12.32 -16.35
CA THR A 408 43.75 12.06 -15.57
C THR A 408 44.04 11.19 -14.34
N GLY A 409 44.89 10.18 -14.48
CA GLY A 409 45.34 9.37 -13.34
C GLY A 409 46.10 10.19 -12.29
N ILE A 410 47.04 11.05 -12.73
CA ILE A 410 47.80 11.94 -11.84
C ILE A 410 46.86 12.93 -11.11
N PHE A 411 45.90 13.52 -11.83
CA PHE A 411 44.92 14.44 -11.24
C PHE A 411 44.19 13.81 -10.04
N TRP A 412 43.69 12.58 -10.21
CA TRP A 412 42.96 11.91 -9.13
C TRP A 412 43.87 11.45 -7.99
N ALA A 413 45.10 11.01 -8.29
CA ALA A 413 46.09 10.68 -7.26
C ALA A 413 46.42 11.89 -6.37
N GLU A 414 46.60 13.08 -6.94
CA GLU A 414 46.83 14.32 -6.18
C GLU A 414 45.64 14.68 -5.27
N LYS A 415 44.41 14.55 -5.77
CA LYS A 415 43.19 14.85 -5.00
C LYS A 415 43.01 13.87 -3.84
N LEU A 416 43.15 12.57 -4.10
CA LEU A 416 43.01 11.54 -3.07
C LEU A 416 44.09 11.66 -2.01
N ASN A 417 45.35 11.94 -2.39
CA ASN A 417 46.42 12.18 -1.43
C ASN A 417 46.16 13.41 -0.55
N LYS A 418 45.64 14.51 -1.13
CA LYS A 418 45.25 15.68 -0.34
C LYS A 418 44.12 15.36 0.63
N MET A 419 43.07 14.65 0.18
CA MET A 419 41.96 14.22 1.04
C MET A 419 42.45 13.34 2.20
N LEU A 420 43.39 12.42 1.93
CA LEU A 420 44.01 11.59 2.95
C LEU A 420 44.85 12.40 3.94
N GLN A 421 45.61 13.40 3.48
CA GLN A 421 46.36 14.30 4.35
C GLN A 421 45.44 15.14 5.23
N ASP A 422 44.33 15.63 4.70
CA ASP A 422 43.33 16.40 5.45
C ASP A 422 42.62 15.50 6.48
N ALA A 423 42.28 14.26 6.12
CA ALA A 423 41.70 13.28 7.05
C ALA A 423 42.65 12.85 8.18
N ARG A 424 43.97 12.93 7.97
CA ARG A 424 45.01 12.63 8.98
C ARG A 424 45.34 13.81 9.90
N LYS A 425 44.80 15.00 9.63
CA LYS A 425 44.93 16.20 10.50
C LYS A 425 43.79 16.30 11.53
N ILE A 426 42.80 15.42 11.41
CA ILE A 426 41.77 15.14 12.42
C ILE A 426 42.35 14.05 13.33
#